data_AF-A0A6L5XKC7-F1
#
_entry.id   AF-A0A6L5XKC7-F1
#
_cell.length_a   1.000
_cell.length_b   1.000
_cell.length_c   1.000
_cell.angle_alpha   90.00
_cell.angle_beta   90.00
_cell.angle_gamma   90.00
#
_symmetry.space_group_name_H-M   'P 1'
#
loop_
_entity.id
_entity.type
_entity.pdbx_description
1 polymer ?
#
loop_
_entity_poly.entity_id
_entity_poly.type
_entity_poly.pdbx_seq_one_letter_code
_entity_poly.pdbx_strand_id
1 'polypeptide(L)'
;MRIFLALILTLGLATGGCAWFSSSDSSDTQTPAAQPEDQVAASEAAPEPAPAKAAPGKSKSKAKAEKAAPQKSGKASKGPKSEAEISAELNTVGHKLAAQAARTVMPSKASKEVRKDGKDYVASYVEVDATNLTTELRPGAKGQYVGFIRYLEKVYECRGASKKEALSAPCQQVRTRRLNELIRYDGKAWQF
;
A
#
# COMPACT_ATOMS: atom_id res chain seq x y z
N MET A 1 -16.57 25.44 -51.76
CA MET A 1 -15.65 25.19 -52.91
C MET A 1 -15.22 23.73 -52.86
N ARG A 2 -14.96 23.08 -54.01
CA ARG A 2 -14.63 21.64 -54.15
C ARG A 2 -13.21 21.48 -54.72
N ILE A 3 -12.65 20.26 -54.63
CA ILE A 3 -11.44 19.74 -55.33
C ILE A 3 -10.13 20.30 -54.70
N PHE A 4 -9.08 19.51 -54.40
CA PHE A 4 -8.55 18.26 -55.00
C PHE A 4 -8.54 17.08 -54.00
N LEU A 5 -8.84 15.81 -54.35
CA LEU A 5 -8.10 14.83 -55.20
C LEU A 5 -6.66 14.58 -54.67
N ALA A 6 -6.26 13.46 -54.04
CA ALA A 6 -6.50 12.00 -54.21
C ALA A 6 -5.58 11.29 -55.26
N LEU A 7 -5.44 9.95 -55.13
CA LEU A 7 -4.34 9.02 -55.56
C LEU A 7 -3.23 8.87 -54.49
N ILE A 8 -2.41 7.81 -54.37
CA ILE A 8 -2.40 6.32 -54.61
C ILE A 8 -1.26 5.82 -53.66
N LEU A 9 -1.32 4.77 -52.83
CA LEU A 9 -1.73 3.35 -52.87
C LEU A 9 -0.82 2.35 -53.64
N THR A 10 0.34 1.99 -53.07
CA THR A 10 0.98 0.66 -53.23
C THR A 10 1.78 0.33 -51.96
N LEU A 11 1.39 -0.64 -51.12
CA LEU A 11 1.63 -2.09 -51.23
C LEU A 11 3.11 -2.49 -51.03
N GLY A 12 3.36 -3.26 -49.96
CA GLY A 12 4.71 -3.71 -49.55
C GLY A 12 4.65 -4.80 -48.47
N LEU A 13 3.99 -5.93 -48.76
CA LEU A 13 4.16 -7.15 -47.96
C LEU A 13 5.45 -7.86 -48.39
N ALA A 14 6.38 -8.02 -47.45
CA ALA A 14 7.38 -9.09 -47.44
C ALA A 14 7.53 -9.52 -45.97
N THR A 15 7.04 -10.67 -45.52
CA THR A 15 7.64 -12.01 -45.73
C THR A 15 9.16 -12.00 -45.69
N GLY A 16 9.72 -11.67 -44.53
CA GLY A 16 11.13 -11.81 -44.18
C GLY A 16 11.32 -12.72 -42.98
N GLY A 17 11.03 -14.02 -43.15
CA GLY A 17 11.29 -15.02 -42.12
C GLY A 17 12.75 -15.47 -42.16
N CYS A 18 13.49 -15.28 -41.09
CA CYS A 18 14.78 -15.93 -40.84
C CYS A 18 14.74 -16.57 -39.45
N ALA A 19 14.53 -17.89 -39.41
CA ALA A 19 14.63 -18.66 -38.20
C ALA A 19 16.10 -18.76 -37.77
N TRP A 20 16.42 -18.24 -36.58
CA TRP A 20 17.72 -18.44 -35.94
C TRP A 20 17.51 -18.93 -34.51
N PHE A 21 18.06 -20.11 -34.23
CA PHE A 21 18.14 -20.79 -32.93
C PHE A 21 16.81 -21.20 -32.25
N SER A 22 16.18 -22.22 -32.84
CA SER A 22 15.86 -23.39 -32.03
C SER A 22 17.16 -24.17 -31.79
N SER A 23 17.47 -24.52 -30.55
CA SER A 23 18.52 -25.49 -30.21
C SER A 23 17.95 -26.43 -29.17
N SER A 24 17.89 -27.72 -29.50
CA SER A 24 17.44 -28.79 -28.61
C SER A 24 18.47 -29.90 -28.67
N ASP A 25 19.20 -30.09 -27.57
CA ASP A 25 19.64 -31.37 -27.02
C ASP A 25 20.22 -31.08 -25.61
N SER A 26 19.79 -31.71 -24.50
CA SER A 26 19.73 -33.14 -24.12
C SER A 26 21.07 -33.67 -23.60
N SER A 27 21.15 -33.87 -22.28
CA SER A 27 22.11 -34.72 -21.56
C SER A 27 23.61 -34.33 -21.64
N ASP A 28 24.48 -34.59 -20.64
CA ASP A 28 24.40 -35.56 -19.56
C ASP A 28 25.16 -35.10 -18.28
N THR A 29 24.94 -35.84 -17.18
CA THR A 29 25.71 -35.96 -15.91
C THR A 29 26.94 -35.07 -15.64
N GLN A 30 26.93 -34.37 -14.50
CA GLN A 30 27.95 -34.60 -13.45
C GLN A 30 27.53 -34.11 -12.05
N THR A 31 27.30 -35.06 -11.13
CA THR A 31 27.33 -34.83 -9.67
C THR A 31 28.73 -35.13 -9.16
N PRO A 32 29.26 -34.38 -8.18
CA PRO A 32 29.90 -35.03 -7.04
C PRO A 32 29.23 -34.65 -5.71
N ALA A 33 29.22 -35.59 -4.78
CA ALA A 33 28.66 -35.45 -3.44
C ALA A 33 29.76 -35.50 -2.35
N ALA A 34 29.31 -35.48 -1.08
CA ALA A 34 30.06 -35.46 0.19
C ALA A 34 30.55 -34.04 0.62
N GLN A 35 30.06 -33.42 1.71
CA GLN A 35 29.96 -33.83 3.15
C GLN A 35 31.31 -33.75 3.89
N PRO A 36 31.34 -33.69 5.24
CA PRO A 36 30.57 -32.82 6.15
C PRO A 36 31.45 -32.26 7.30
N GLU A 37 30.92 -31.38 8.16
CA GLU A 37 31.29 -31.20 9.60
C GLU A 37 30.30 -30.14 10.17
N ASP A 38 29.28 -30.41 10.98
CA ASP A 38 29.11 -31.19 12.23
C ASP A 38 29.35 -30.34 13.51
N GLN A 39 28.62 -30.70 14.57
CA GLN A 39 28.60 -30.16 15.94
C GLN A 39 27.86 -28.82 16.17
N VAL A 40 26.63 -28.82 16.69
CA VAL A 40 26.16 -29.21 18.04
C VAL A 40 26.31 -28.09 19.07
N ALA A 41 25.17 -27.51 19.46
CA ALA A 41 24.79 -27.28 20.86
C ALA A 41 23.32 -26.85 20.95
N ALA A 42 22.44 -27.78 21.30
CA ALA A 42 21.16 -27.40 21.90
C ALA A 42 21.42 -26.92 23.34
N SER A 43 20.66 -25.94 23.82
CA SER A 43 20.53 -25.67 25.26
C SER A 43 19.14 -25.13 25.54
N GLU A 44 18.26 -26.08 25.80
CA GLU A 44 16.96 -25.90 26.45
C GLU A 44 17.18 -25.53 27.92
N ALA A 45 16.61 -24.42 28.38
CA ALA A 45 16.42 -24.13 29.81
C ALA A 45 15.36 -23.03 30.04
N ALA A 46 14.24 -23.43 30.63
CA ALA A 46 13.31 -22.58 31.37
C ALA A 46 13.37 -23.03 32.85
N PRO A 47 12.59 -22.46 33.80
CA PRO A 47 12.29 -21.04 34.08
C PRO A 47 12.57 -20.66 35.57
N GLU A 48 12.61 -19.35 35.88
CA GLU A 48 12.29 -18.69 37.18
C GLU A 48 13.03 -19.14 38.49
N PRO A 49 13.15 -18.27 39.56
CA PRO A 49 12.01 -17.66 40.25
C PRO A 49 12.17 -16.20 40.75
N ALA A 50 11.04 -15.53 40.97
CA ALA A 50 10.92 -14.32 41.79
C ALA A 50 11.24 -14.53 43.29
N PRO A 51 11.44 -13.45 44.07
CA PRO A 51 10.55 -13.30 45.23
C PRO A 51 10.12 -11.86 45.62
N ALA A 52 8.95 -11.83 46.27
CA ALA A 52 8.55 -10.97 47.42
C ALA A 52 8.40 -9.43 47.28
N LYS A 53 7.12 -9.04 47.07
CA LYS A 53 6.33 -8.05 47.86
C LYS A 53 7.06 -7.11 48.85
N ALA A 54 6.85 -5.79 48.67
CA ALA A 54 6.51 -4.89 49.79
C ALA A 54 5.77 -3.62 49.30
N ALA A 55 4.59 -3.39 49.85
CA ALA A 55 3.90 -2.08 49.96
C ALA A 55 3.75 -1.81 51.49
N PRO A 56 3.41 -0.60 52.00
CA PRO A 56 2.71 0.50 51.32
C PRO A 56 3.22 1.94 51.60
N GLY A 57 2.79 2.90 50.78
CA GLY A 57 2.99 4.34 51.02
C GLY A 57 1.78 5.18 50.63
N LYS A 58 1.00 5.65 51.61
CA LYS A 58 -0.10 6.60 51.39
C LYS A 58 0.47 8.00 51.15
N SER A 59 0.13 8.63 50.03
CA SER A 59 0.22 10.10 49.88
C SER A 59 -0.99 10.64 49.12
N LYS A 60 -1.89 11.31 49.84
CA LYS A 60 -2.95 12.12 49.23
C LYS A 60 -2.29 13.33 48.57
N SER A 61 -2.66 13.66 47.33
CA SER A 61 -2.48 15.02 46.81
C SER A 61 -3.67 15.42 45.95
N LYS A 62 -4.30 16.51 46.37
CA LYS A 62 -5.60 17.00 45.92
C LYS A 62 -5.37 17.98 44.78
N ALA A 63 -5.25 17.50 43.54
CA ALA A 63 -5.09 18.37 42.38
C ALA A 63 -6.45 18.98 41.97
N LYS A 64 -6.52 20.29 42.09
CA LYS A 64 -7.68 21.15 41.77
C LYS A 64 -8.02 21.05 40.28
N ALA A 65 -9.23 20.61 39.93
CA ALA A 65 -9.73 20.62 38.56
C ALA A 65 -10.03 22.07 38.13
N GLU A 66 -9.08 22.71 37.47
CA GLU A 66 -9.31 24.01 36.83
C GLU A 66 -9.95 23.80 35.45
N LYS A 67 -11.21 24.21 35.33
CA LYS A 67 -12.03 24.01 34.14
C LYS A 67 -11.63 24.97 33.02
N ALA A 68 -10.60 24.61 32.24
CA ALA A 68 -10.24 25.34 31.03
C ALA A 68 -11.42 25.33 30.04
N ALA A 69 -12.05 26.49 29.85
CA ALA A 69 -13.08 26.66 28.82
C ALA A 69 -12.43 26.53 27.43
N PRO A 70 -13.08 25.87 26.46
CA PRO A 70 -12.55 25.80 25.10
C PRO A 70 -12.52 27.22 24.51
N GLN A 71 -11.33 27.75 24.28
CA GLN A 71 -11.16 28.91 23.40
C GLN A 71 -11.72 28.53 22.03
N LYS A 72 -12.86 29.12 21.68
CA LYS A 72 -13.33 29.14 20.30
C LYS A 72 -12.23 29.79 19.46
N SER A 73 -11.55 29.01 18.64
CA SER A 73 -10.59 29.51 17.68
C SER A 73 -11.29 30.53 16.78
N GLY A 74 -10.94 31.80 16.98
CA GLY A 74 -11.47 32.90 16.18
C GLY A 74 -11.17 32.63 14.71
N LYS A 75 -12.19 32.71 13.87
CA LYS A 75 -12.08 32.52 12.41
C LYS A 75 -11.09 33.54 11.84
N ALA A 76 -9.88 33.08 11.54
CA ALA A 76 -8.82 33.93 10.99
C ALA A 76 -9.25 34.58 9.67
N SER A 77 -8.71 35.77 9.42
CA SER A 77 -9.04 36.62 8.27
C SER A 77 -8.54 36.01 6.95
N LYS A 78 -9.22 36.36 5.85
CA LYS A 78 -8.88 35.90 4.48
C LYS A 78 -7.62 36.59 3.93
N GLY A 79 -6.45 36.24 4.45
CA GLY A 79 -5.19 36.33 3.70
C GLY A 79 -5.01 35.12 2.78
N PRO A 80 -3.97 35.09 1.93
CA PRO A 80 -3.47 33.85 1.33
C PRO A 80 -3.11 32.84 2.44
N LYS A 81 -3.43 31.56 2.25
CA LYS A 81 -3.04 30.51 3.20
C LYS A 81 -1.51 30.42 3.28
N SER A 82 -0.99 30.24 4.49
CA SER A 82 0.41 29.92 4.73
C SER A 82 0.74 28.49 4.26
N GLU A 83 2.01 28.22 4.00
CA GLU A 83 2.47 26.87 3.60
C GLU A 83 2.12 25.80 4.65
N ALA A 84 2.19 26.15 5.95
CA ALA A 84 1.82 25.27 7.05
C ALA A 84 0.32 24.92 7.03
N GLU A 85 -0.56 25.88 6.74
CA GLU A 85 -2.01 25.62 6.58
C GLU A 85 -2.28 24.76 5.35
N ILE A 86 -1.59 25.01 4.24
CA ILE A 86 -1.69 24.22 3.01
C ILE A 86 -1.22 22.76 3.27
N SER A 87 -0.15 22.57 4.03
CA SER A 87 0.33 21.24 4.43
C SER A 87 -0.60 20.52 5.40
N ALA A 88 -1.24 21.22 6.33
CA ALA A 88 -2.24 20.64 7.23
C ALA A 88 -3.52 20.23 6.48
N GLU A 89 -3.94 21.04 5.50
CA GLU A 89 -5.02 20.71 4.58
C GLU A 89 -4.67 19.51 3.69
N LEU A 90 -3.43 19.43 3.18
CA LEU A 90 -2.92 18.27 2.42
C LEU A 90 -3.06 16.97 3.22
N ASN A 91 -2.67 16.97 4.51
CA ASN A 91 -2.82 15.77 5.35
C ASN A 91 -4.29 15.36 5.52
N THR A 92 -5.18 16.34 5.70
CA THR A 92 -6.63 16.11 5.80
C THR A 92 -7.21 15.54 4.50
N VAL A 93 -6.80 16.09 3.35
CA VAL A 93 -7.18 15.60 2.01
C VAL A 93 -6.61 14.20 1.76
N GLY A 94 -5.38 13.93 2.16
CA GLY A 94 -4.74 12.62 2.03
C GLY A 94 -5.49 11.53 2.77
N HIS A 95 -5.84 11.74 4.04
CA HIS A 95 -6.67 10.79 4.78
C HIS A 95 -8.07 10.63 4.18
N LYS A 96 -8.69 11.69 3.63
CA LYS A 96 -9.97 11.60 2.92
C LYS A 96 -9.85 10.72 1.66
N LEU A 97 -8.80 10.91 0.86
CA LEU A 97 -8.58 10.16 -0.38
C LEU A 97 -8.26 8.69 -0.11
N ALA A 98 -7.38 8.38 0.85
CA ALA A 98 -7.12 7.00 1.25
C ALA A 98 -8.37 6.32 1.82
N ALA A 99 -9.21 7.04 2.58
CA ALA A 99 -10.50 6.52 3.08
C ALA A 99 -11.55 6.34 1.97
N GLN A 100 -11.47 7.10 0.87
CA GLN A 100 -12.27 6.89 -0.33
C GLN A 100 -11.79 5.66 -1.11
N ALA A 101 -10.48 5.55 -1.36
CA ALA A 101 -9.85 4.40 -1.97
C ALA A 101 -10.19 3.09 -1.22
N ALA A 102 -10.12 3.11 0.12
CA ALA A 102 -10.50 1.97 0.97
C ALA A 102 -11.95 1.50 0.78
N ARG A 103 -12.86 2.37 0.34
CA ARG A 103 -14.27 2.06 0.06
C ARG A 103 -14.53 1.59 -1.36
N THR A 104 -13.68 1.99 -2.31
CA THR A 104 -13.86 1.70 -3.75
C THR A 104 -12.90 0.65 -4.29
N VAL A 105 -11.88 0.25 -3.53
CA VAL A 105 -10.90 -0.77 -3.94
C VAL A 105 -11.60 -2.11 -4.19
N MET A 106 -11.28 -2.74 -5.31
CA MET A 106 -11.81 -4.04 -5.70
C MET A 106 -10.68 -4.93 -6.25
N PRO A 107 -10.69 -6.26 -5.97
CA PRO A 107 -11.57 -6.94 -5.01
C PRO A 107 -11.35 -6.49 -3.56
N SER A 108 -12.41 -6.47 -2.76
CA SER A 108 -12.41 -5.97 -1.37
C SER A 108 -12.58 -7.11 -0.35
N LYS A 109 -12.30 -6.88 0.93
CA LYS A 109 -12.48 -7.89 1.99
C LYS A 109 -13.92 -8.47 2.03
N ALA A 110 -14.91 -7.62 1.73
CA ALA A 110 -16.33 -7.96 1.66
C ALA A 110 -16.75 -8.61 0.33
N SER A 111 -16.04 -8.33 -0.77
CA SER A 111 -16.28 -8.91 -2.09
C SER A 111 -14.95 -9.42 -2.67
N LYS A 112 -14.55 -10.60 -2.19
CA LYS A 112 -13.32 -11.29 -2.63
C LYS A 112 -13.52 -11.88 -4.02
N GLU A 113 -12.53 -11.75 -4.88
CA GLU A 113 -12.48 -12.45 -6.15
C GLU A 113 -12.00 -13.89 -5.93
N VAL A 114 -12.61 -14.88 -6.59
CA VAL A 114 -12.22 -16.30 -6.44
C VAL A 114 -11.80 -16.90 -7.77
N ARG A 115 -10.51 -17.25 -7.88
CA ARG A 115 -9.92 -17.95 -9.02
C ARG A 115 -9.60 -19.40 -8.69
N LYS A 116 -9.57 -20.27 -9.70
CA LYS A 116 -9.03 -21.63 -9.57
C LYS A 116 -7.51 -21.58 -9.78
N ASP A 117 -6.75 -22.34 -9.00
CA ASP A 117 -5.29 -22.36 -9.03
C ASP A 117 -4.81 -23.82 -8.96
N GLY A 118 -4.56 -24.43 -10.11
CA GLY A 118 -4.30 -25.88 -10.21
C GLY A 118 -5.48 -26.72 -9.72
N LYS A 119 -5.30 -27.43 -8.59
CA LYS A 119 -6.34 -28.23 -7.92
C LYS A 119 -7.17 -27.41 -6.92
N ASP A 120 -6.63 -26.28 -6.47
CA ASP A 120 -7.19 -25.47 -5.38
C ASP A 120 -7.98 -24.27 -5.90
N TYR A 121 -8.53 -23.51 -4.97
CA TYR A 121 -9.11 -22.19 -5.19
C TYR A 121 -8.41 -21.15 -4.32
N VAL A 122 -8.29 -19.94 -4.87
CA VAL A 122 -7.70 -18.78 -4.22
C VAL A 122 -8.74 -17.68 -4.20
N ALA A 123 -9.12 -17.24 -3.00
CA ALA A 123 -9.86 -16.01 -2.80
C ALA A 123 -8.87 -14.87 -2.54
N SER A 124 -8.94 -13.80 -3.34
CA SER A 124 -8.06 -12.64 -3.24
C SER A 124 -8.83 -11.35 -2.98
N TYR A 125 -8.23 -10.46 -2.19
CA TYR A 125 -8.72 -9.10 -1.98
C TYR A 125 -7.59 -8.13 -1.65
N VAL A 126 -7.91 -6.83 -1.70
CA VAL A 126 -7.02 -5.73 -1.34
C VAL A 126 -7.59 -4.98 -0.14
N GLU A 127 -6.71 -4.56 0.77
CA GLU A 127 -6.99 -3.57 1.81
C GLU A 127 -6.08 -2.35 1.62
N VAL A 128 -6.66 -1.15 1.70
CA VAL A 128 -5.91 0.10 1.79
C VAL A 128 -5.47 0.31 3.23
N ASP A 129 -4.16 0.40 3.46
CA ASP A 129 -3.56 0.71 4.75
C ASP A 129 -3.27 2.21 4.85
N ALA A 130 -4.25 2.94 5.40
CA ALA A 130 -4.14 4.36 5.69
C ALA A 130 -3.39 4.66 7.01
N THR A 131 -2.91 3.66 7.77
CA THR A 131 -2.13 3.89 9.00
C THR A 131 -0.70 4.31 8.68
N ASN A 132 -0.17 3.85 7.54
CA ASN A 132 1.12 4.24 6.99
C ASN A 132 1.02 5.42 6.01
N LEU A 133 -0.03 6.26 6.13
CA LEU A 133 -0.20 7.42 5.27
C LEU A 133 0.83 8.51 5.60
N THR A 134 1.49 9.01 4.56
CA THR A 134 2.39 10.16 4.64
C THR A 134 2.02 11.18 3.56
N THR A 135 2.22 12.46 3.88
CA THR A 135 2.06 13.55 2.92
C THR A 135 3.31 14.38 2.80
N GLU A 136 3.63 14.82 1.59
CA GLU A 136 4.76 15.72 1.31
C GLU A 136 4.29 16.85 0.40
N LEU A 137 4.61 18.09 0.78
CA LEU A 137 4.31 19.29 0.02
C LEU A 137 5.54 19.70 -0.80
N ARG A 138 5.35 20.01 -2.09
CA ARG A 138 6.41 20.59 -2.95
C ARG A 138 5.95 21.91 -3.56
N PRO A 139 6.77 22.97 -3.53
CA PRO A 139 6.44 24.24 -4.17
C PRO A 139 6.41 24.10 -5.70
N GLY A 140 5.46 24.79 -6.33
CA GLY A 140 5.35 24.94 -7.78
C GLY A 140 5.63 26.39 -8.20
N ALA A 141 4.85 26.90 -9.16
CA ALA A 141 4.80 28.33 -9.44
C ALA A 141 4.29 29.12 -8.22
N LYS A 142 4.44 30.46 -8.22
CA LYS A 142 4.12 31.33 -7.07
C LYS A 142 2.74 31.03 -6.46
N GLY A 143 2.72 30.55 -5.21
CA GLY A 143 1.51 30.20 -4.45
C GLY A 143 0.88 28.84 -4.79
N GLN A 144 1.41 28.10 -5.76
CA GLN A 144 0.97 26.76 -6.14
C GLN A 144 1.86 25.70 -5.50
N TYR A 145 1.29 24.52 -5.25
CA TYR A 145 2.01 23.38 -4.69
C TYR A 145 1.56 22.07 -5.34
N VAL A 146 2.42 21.06 -5.28
CA VAL A 146 2.06 19.66 -5.53
C VAL A 146 2.09 18.94 -4.18
N GLY A 147 0.98 18.27 -3.85
CA GLY A 147 0.87 17.40 -2.70
C GLY A 147 1.06 15.95 -3.14
N PHE A 148 2.00 15.27 -2.51
CA PHE A 148 2.19 13.82 -2.64
C PHE A 148 1.50 13.15 -1.46
N ILE A 149 0.58 12.23 -1.72
CA ILE A 149 -0.10 11.42 -0.71
C ILE A 149 0.32 9.97 -0.94
N ARG A 150 0.97 9.38 0.06
CA ARG A 150 1.55 8.03 -0.05
C ARG A 150 1.01 7.13 1.03
N TYR A 151 0.52 5.97 0.63
CA TYR A 151 0.00 4.93 1.51
C TYR A 151 0.26 3.55 0.88
N LEU A 152 -0.13 2.49 1.58
CA LEU A 152 0.07 1.12 1.11
C LEU A 152 -1.27 0.48 0.75
N GLU A 153 -1.25 -0.41 -0.24
CA GLU A 153 -2.28 -1.42 -0.41
C GLU A 153 -1.67 -2.79 -0.12
N LYS A 154 -2.41 -3.62 0.61
CA LYS A 154 -2.02 -4.97 0.99
C LYS A 154 -2.93 -5.94 0.24
N VAL A 155 -2.32 -6.82 -0.57
CA VAL A 155 -3.03 -7.89 -1.28
C VAL A 155 -2.98 -9.14 -0.41
N TYR A 156 -4.15 -9.71 -0.16
CA TYR A 156 -4.34 -10.92 0.62
C TYR A 156 -4.84 -12.06 -0.27
N GLU A 157 -4.34 -13.27 -0.02
CA GLU A 157 -4.87 -14.51 -0.58
C GLU A 157 -5.26 -15.48 0.53
N CYS A 158 -6.39 -16.16 0.36
CA CYS A 158 -6.86 -17.26 1.19
C CYS A 158 -7.12 -18.47 0.28
N ARG A 159 -6.64 -19.66 0.68
CA ARG A 159 -6.63 -20.87 -0.15
C ARG A 159 -7.50 -21.98 0.43
N GLY A 160 -8.08 -22.82 -0.43
CA GLY A 160 -8.87 -23.99 -0.03
C GLY A 160 -9.16 -24.91 -1.23
N ALA A 161 -9.56 -26.16 -0.97
CA ALA A 161 -9.82 -27.14 -2.03
C ALA A 161 -11.14 -26.85 -2.79
N SER A 162 -12.02 -26.04 -2.21
CA SER A 162 -13.24 -25.53 -2.85
C SER A 162 -13.35 -24.00 -2.79
N LYS A 163 -14.17 -23.41 -3.68
CA LYS A 163 -14.50 -21.97 -3.64
C LYS A 163 -15.03 -21.53 -2.27
N LYS A 164 -15.81 -22.39 -1.60
CA LYS A 164 -16.40 -22.12 -0.28
C LYS A 164 -15.32 -22.05 0.79
N GLU A 165 -14.42 -23.03 0.83
CA GLU A 165 -13.28 -23.03 1.75
C GLU A 165 -12.41 -21.80 1.55
N ALA A 166 -12.00 -21.50 0.31
CA ALA A 166 -11.15 -20.35 -0.01
C ALA A 166 -11.77 -19.02 0.45
N LEU A 167 -13.10 -18.84 0.38
CA LEU A 167 -13.79 -17.64 0.86
C LEU A 167 -13.81 -17.50 2.40
N SER A 168 -13.72 -18.61 3.13
CA SER A 168 -13.74 -18.68 4.60
C SER A 168 -12.38 -18.90 5.27
N ALA A 169 -11.36 -19.30 4.49
CA ALA A 169 -10.03 -19.62 4.99
C ALA A 169 -9.31 -18.39 5.57
N PRO A 170 -8.35 -18.58 6.51
CA PRO A 170 -7.47 -17.50 6.93
C PRO A 170 -6.64 -16.99 5.73
N CYS A 171 -6.59 -15.67 5.58
CA CYS A 171 -5.95 -15.01 4.45
C CYS A 171 -4.57 -14.48 4.85
N GLN A 172 -3.56 -14.70 4.00
CA GLN A 172 -2.20 -14.22 4.20
C GLN A 172 -1.90 -13.04 3.29
N GLN A 173 -1.13 -12.07 3.77
CA GLN A 173 -0.65 -10.96 2.93
C GLN A 173 0.43 -11.47 1.98
N VAL A 174 0.14 -11.51 0.68
CA VAL A 174 1.07 -12.01 -0.35
C VAL A 174 1.85 -10.91 -1.06
N ARG A 175 1.33 -9.66 -1.03
CA ARG A 175 1.97 -8.53 -1.71
C ARG A 175 1.62 -7.21 -1.05
N THR A 176 2.54 -6.26 -1.15
CA THR A 176 2.31 -4.84 -0.82
C THR A 176 2.49 -4.01 -2.09
N ARG A 177 1.57 -3.10 -2.38
CA ARG A 177 1.73 -2.02 -3.38
C ARG A 177 1.97 -0.70 -2.63
N ARG A 178 2.88 0.13 -3.14
CA ARG A 178 3.08 1.50 -2.66
C ARG A 178 2.31 2.43 -3.59
N LEU A 179 1.38 3.20 -3.02
CA LEU A 179 0.56 4.16 -3.75
C LEU A 179 1.17 5.55 -3.55
N ASN A 180 1.09 6.38 -4.58
CA ASN A 180 1.61 7.74 -4.60
C ASN A 180 0.66 8.58 -5.46
N GLU A 181 -0.33 9.18 -4.83
CA GLU A 181 -1.27 10.10 -5.46
C GLU A 181 -0.63 11.49 -5.51
N LEU A 182 -0.73 12.14 -6.66
CA LEU A 182 -0.25 13.51 -6.86
C LEU A 182 -1.47 14.42 -7.05
N ILE A 183 -1.63 15.37 -6.14
CA ILE A 183 -2.72 16.36 -6.17
C ILE A 183 -2.13 17.77 -6.25
N ARG A 184 -2.88 18.73 -6.81
CA ARG A 184 -2.35 20.09 -7.05
C ARG A 184 -3.09 21.13 -6.22
N TYR A 185 -2.35 21.99 -5.53
CA TYR A 185 -2.87 23.24 -4.96
C TYR A 185 -2.70 24.36 -5.98
N ASP A 186 -3.80 24.99 -6.39
CA ASP A 186 -3.80 26.01 -7.45
C ASP A 186 -3.56 27.46 -6.98
N GLY A 187 -3.32 27.65 -5.69
CA GLY A 187 -3.30 28.96 -5.02
C GLY A 187 -4.57 29.29 -4.24
N LYS A 188 -5.60 28.44 -4.32
CA LYS A 188 -6.88 28.57 -3.59
C LYS A 188 -7.30 27.24 -2.97
N ALA A 189 -7.32 26.16 -3.76
CA ALA A 189 -7.85 24.85 -3.39
C ALA A 189 -7.01 23.69 -3.93
N TRP A 190 -7.20 22.52 -3.33
CA TRP A 190 -6.69 21.24 -3.81
C TRP A 190 -7.55 20.69 -4.96
N GLN A 191 -6.88 20.15 -5.97
CA GLN A 191 -7.45 19.58 -7.19
C GLN A 191 -7.05 18.10 -7.28
N PHE A 192 -8.06 17.21 -7.29
CA PHE A 192 -7.97 15.75 -7.29
C PHE A 192 -9.30 15.12 -7.75
#